data_AF-A0A9E1RNR5-F1
#
_entry.id   AF-A0A9E1RNR5-F1
#
_cell.length_a   1.000
_cell.length_b   1.000
_cell.length_c   1.000
_cell.angle_alpha   90.00
_cell.angle_beta   90.00
_cell.angle_gamma   90.00
#
_symmetry.space_group_name_H-M   'P 1'
#
loop_
_entity.id
_entity.type
_entity.pdbx_description
1 polymer ?
#
loop_
_entity_poly.entity_id
_entity_poly.type
_entity_poly.pdbx_seq_one_letter_code
_entity_poly.pdbx_strand_id
1 'polypeptide(L)' 'MAELAGSQTHDNLKAAFAGESQANRRYLYFAKVADAEGQEDIAAGFRSTADGETGHAHGHLDYLQPVGDPVTGEPIGTTA' A
#
# COMPACT_ATOMS: atom_id res chain seq x y z
N MET A 1 -4.39 20.19 -13.29
CA MET A 1 -4.60 18.74 -13.28
C MET A 1 -6.05 18.52 -13.69
N ALA A 2 -6.36 17.56 -14.56
CA ALA A 2 -7.76 17.16 -14.74
C ALA A 2 -8.34 16.77 -13.36
N GLU A 3 -9.63 17.00 -13.13
CA GLU A 3 -10.31 16.63 -11.88
C GLU A 3 -10.01 15.15 -11.57
N LEU A 4 -9.30 14.90 -10.48
CA LEU A 4 -8.89 13.54 -10.10
C LEU A 4 -10.12 12.73 -9.69
N ALA A 5 -10.99 13.32 -8.87
CA ALA A 5 -12.20 12.66 -8.37
C ALA A 5 -13.09 12.17 -9.52
N GLY A 6 -13.40 10.88 -9.50
CA GLY A 6 -14.24 10.22 -10.52
C GLY A 6 -13.56 9.95 -11.86
N SER A 7 -12.26 10.25 -12.01
CA SER A 7 -11.49 9.88 -13.20
C SER A 7 -11.04 8.41 -13.18
N GLN A 8 -10.66 7.88 -14.35
CA GLN A 8 -10.03 6.56 -14.44
C GLN A 8 -8.72 6.49 -13.63
N THR A 9 -7.95 7.57 -13.58
CA THR A 9 -6.72 7.63 -12.78
C THR A 9 -7.00 7.49 -11.29
N HIS A 10 -8.11 8.04 -10.80
CA HIS A 10 -8.52 7.89 -9.41
C HIS A 10 -8.86 6.44 -9.07
N ASP A 11 -9.61 5.74 -9.93
CA ASP A 11 -9.90 4.31 -9.74
C ASP A 11 -8.63 3.45 -9.81
N ASN A 12 -7.72 3.77 -10.73
CA ASN A 12 -6.43 3.10 -10.85
C ASN A 12 -5.57 3.29 -9.60
N LEU A 13 -5.54 4.49 -9.00
CA LEU A 13 -4.80 4.76 -7.77
C LEU A 13 -5.40 4.00 -6.58
N LYS A 14 -6.73 3.89 -6.48
CA LYS A 14 -7.39 3.07 -5.44
C LYS A 14 -7.02 1.60 -5.60
N ALA A 15 -7.08 1.08 -6.83
CA ALA A 15 -6.71 -0.30 -7.13
C ALA A 15 -5.23 -0.57 -6.82
N ALA A 16 -4.33 0.35 -7.17
CA ALA A 16 -2.90 0.26 -6.87
C ALA A 16 -2.66 0.27 -5.36
N PHE A 17 -3.23 1.22 -4.60
CA PHE A 17 -3.15 1.24 -3.14
C PHE A 17 -3.61 -0.08 -2.51
N ALA A 18 -4.74 -0.63 -2.96
CA ALA A 18 -5.23 -1.92 -2.48
C ALA A 18 -4.30 -3.08 -2.85
N GLY A 19 -3.74 -3.07 -4.06
CA GLY A 19 -2.78 -4.06 -4.55
C GLY A 19 -1.48 -4.06 -3.73
N GLU A 20 -0.88 -2.90 -3.53
CA GLU A 20 0.36 -2.76 -2.74
C GLU A 20 0.13 -3.11 -1.27
N SER A 21 -1.03 -2.76 -0.72
CA SER A 21 -1.43 -3.17 0.64
C SER A 21 -1.54 -4.70 0.77
N GLN A 22 -2.09 -5.38 -0.25
CA GLN A 22 -2.15 -6.84 -0.28
C GLN A 22 -0.76 -7.46 -0.47
N ALA A 23 0.08 -6.88 -1.33
CA ALA A 23 1.44 -7.33 -1.56
C ALA A 23 2.27 -7.27 -0.27
N ASN A 24 2.25 -6.15 0.45
CA ASN A 24 2.86 -5.99 1.75
C ASN A 24 2.46 -7.11 2.72
N ARG A 25 1.15 -7.36 2.88
CA ARG A 25 0.65 -8.40 3.82
C ARG A 25 1.10 -9.79 3.43
N ARG A 26 1.13 -10.12 2.14
CA ARG A 26 1.64 -11.41 1.65
C ARG A 26 3.14 -11.56 1.89
N TYR A 27 3.95 -10.54 1.61
CA TYR A 27 5.39 -10.62 1.80
C TYR A 27 5.78 -10.71 3.28
N LEU A 28 5.08 -10.01 4.18
CA LEU A 28 5.27 -10.22 5.62
C LEU A 28 4.91 -11.65 6.06
N TYR A 29 3.88 -12.25 5.47
CA TYR A 29 3.54 -13.64 5.73
C TYR A 29 4.61 -14.61 5.19
N PHE A 30 5.14 -14.36 4.00
CA PHE A 30 6.22 -15.17 3.42
C PHE A 30 7.51 -15.05 4.23
N ALA A 31 7.84 -13.86 4.73
CA ALA A 31 8.96 -13.68 5.66
C ALA A 31 8.79 -14.56 6.91
N LYS A 32 7.60 -14.58 7.50
CA LYS A 32 7.29 -15.44 8.66
C LYS A 32 7.46 -16.93 8.36
N VAL A 33 7.05 -17.37 7.16
CA VAL A 33 7.25 -18.77 6.73
C VAL A 33 8.75 -19.06 6.58
N ALA A 34 9.49 -18.18 5.92
CA ALA A 34 10.95 -18.33 5.75
C ALA A 34 11.71 -18.37 7.09
N ASP A 35 11.29 -17.57 8.08
CA ASP A 35 11.84 -17.65 9.45
C ASP A 35 11.63 -19.05 10.06
N ALA A 36 10.42 -19.60 9.93
CA ALA A 36 10.08 -20.92 10.47
C ALA A 36 10.85 -22.06 9.78
N GLU A 37 11.26 -21.84 8.54
CA GLU A 37 12.09 -22.77 7.76
C GLU A 37 13.60 -22.56 7.97
N GLY A 38 14.02 -21.58 8.79
CA GLY A 38 15.42 -21.28 9.06
C GLY A 38 16.15 -20.54 7.92
N GLN A 39 15.40 -19.89 7.02
CA GLN A 39 15.92 -19.18 5.84
C GLN A 39 16.02 -17.67 6.11
N GLU A 40 16.96 -17.28 6.98
CA GLU A 40 17.07 -15.89 7.50
C GLU A 40 17.23 -14.83 6.40
N ASP A 41 18.11 -15.06 5.42
CA ASP A 41 18.34 -14.11 4.31
C ASP A 41 17.10 -13.93 3.43
N ILE A 42 16.33 -15.01 3.20
CA ILE A 42 15.08 -14.96 2.43
C ILE A 42 14.01 -14.19 3.21
N ALA A 43 13.90 -14.44 4.51
CA ALA A 43 12.99 -13.71 5.37
C ALA A 43 13.31 -12.21 5.40
N ALA A 44 14.59 -11.84 5.49
CA ALA A 44 15.06 -10.45 5.41
C ALA A 44 14.70 -9.81 4.06
N GLY A 45 14.90 -10.53 2.96
CA GLY A 45 14.48 -10.09 1.62
C GLY A 45 12.98 -9.77 1.54
N PHE A 46 12.12 -10.69 2.01
CA PHE A 46 10.67 -10.46 2.00
C PHE A 46 10.23 -9.27 2.87
N ARG A 47 10.86 -9.08 4.04
CA ARG A 47 10.57 -7.90 4.88
C ARG A 47 10.95 -6.60 4.17
N SER A 48 12.15 -6.56 3.57
CA SER A 48 12.59 -5.39 2.80
C SER A 48 11.66 -5.08 1.62
N THR A 49 11.18 -6.10 0.91
CA THR A 49 10.20 -5.90 -0.17
C THR A 49 8.86 -5.39 0.39
N ALA A 50 8.38 -5.93 1.51
CA ALA A 50 7.16 -5.45 2.15
C ALA A 50 7.24 -3.98 2.57
N ASP A 51 8.41 -3.54 3.08
CA ASP A 51 8.66 -2.14 3.41
C ASP A 51 8.61 -1.26 2.14
N GLY A 52 9.13 -1.77 1.02
CA GLY A 52 8.99 -1.14 -0.30
C GLY A 52 7.53 -0.94 -0.70
N GLU A 53 6.69 -1.97 -0.58
CA GLU A 53 5.26 -1.87 -0.93
C GLU A 53 4.49 -0.95 0.03
N THR A 54 4.95 -0.79 1.27
CA THR A 54 4.42 0.25 2.18
C THR A 54 4.69 1.64 1.61
N GLY A 55 5.90 1.88 1.12
CA GLY A 55 6.26 3.11 0.43
C GLY A 55 5.40 3.38 -0.80
N HIS A 56 5.18 2.37 -1.65
CA HIS A 56 4.31 2.49 -2.83
C HIS A 56 2.85 2.79 -2.44
N ALA A 57 2.30 2.07 -1.47
CA ALA A 57 0.94 2.28 -0.97
C ALA A 57 0.75 3.69 -0.42
N HIS A 58 1.68 4.18 0.42
CA HIS A 58 1.64 5.55 0.92
C HIS A 58 1.80 6.59 -0.19
N GLY A 59 2.68 6.35 -1.16
CA GLY A 59 2.81 7.22 -2.32
C GLY A 59 1.50 7.35 -3.11
N HIS A 60 0.76 6.26 -3.30
CA HIS A 60 -0.58 6.32 -3.91
C HIS A 60 -1.59 7.08 -3.02
N LEU A 61 -1.56 6.88 -1.70
CA LEU A 61 -2.40 7.64 -0.76
C LEU A 61 -2.11 9.14 -0.81
N ASP A 62 -0.87 9.58 -0.97
CA ASP A 62 -0.54 11.00 -1.08
C ASP A 62 -1.23 11.67 -2.28
N TYR A 63 -1.37 10.95 -3.41
CA TYR A 63 -2.13 11.44 -4.57
C TYR A 63 -3.65 11.40 -4.36
N LEU A 64 -4.14 10.46 -3.54
CA LEU A 64 -5.56 10.31 -3.23
C LEU A 64 -6.02 11.27 -2.13
N GLN A 65 -5.11 11.72 -1.25
CA GLN A 65 -5.39 12.56 -0.08
C GLN A 65 -6.28 13.78 -0.39
N PRO A 66 -6.08 14.54 -1.50
CA PRO A 66 -6.94 15.68 -1.84
C PRO A 66 -8.39 15.31 -2.16
N VAL A 67 -8.67 14.06 -2.53
CA VAL A 67 -10.01 13.56 -2.91
C VAL A 67 -10.59 12.57 -1.89
N GLY A 68 -9.93 12.42 -0.74
CA GLY A 68 -10.38 11.62 0.39
C GLY A 68 -9.78 10.21 0.46
N ASP A 69 -10.08 9.54 1.56
CA ASP A 69 -9.66 8.18 1.84
C ASP A 69 -10.23 7.20 0.78
N PRO A 70 -9.40 6.31 0.20
CA PRO A 70 -9.84 5.45 -0.89
C PRO A 70 -10.94 4.45 -0.51
N VAL A 71 -11.11 4.15 0.79
CA VAL A 71 -12.05 3.15 1.30
C VAL A 71 -13.37 3.80 1.74
N THR A 72 -13.29 4.89 2.47
CA THR A 72 -14.43 5.56 3.13
C THR A 72 -14.90 6.81 2.37
N GLY A 73 -14.01 7.45 1.59
CA GLY A 73 -14.25 8.73 0.95
C GLY A 73 -14.13 9.94 1.88
N GLU A 74 -13.86 9.72 3.16
CA GLU A 74 -13.74 10.80 4.14
C GLU A 74 -12.42 11.58 3.98
N PRO A 75 -12.36 12.87 4.34
CA PRO A 75 -11.12 13.64 4.28
C PRO A 75 -10.01 13.03 5.17
N ILE A 76 -8.80 12.87 4.62
CA ILE A 76 -7.62 12.46 5.38
C ILE A 76 -6.97 13.71 6.01
N GLY A 77 -6.64 13.64 7.31
CA GLY A 77 -5.84 14.65 8.01
C GLY A 77 -6.63 15.66 8.86
N THR A 78 -7.89 15.35 9.20
CA THR A 78 -8.74 16.20 10.06
C THR A 78 -8.63 15.86 11.55
N THR A 79 -7.67 15.03 11.95
CA THR A 79 -7.47 14.61 13.35
C THR A 79 -7.29 15.86 14.23
N ALA A 80 -8.34 16.21 14.96
CA ALA A 80 -8.35 17.20 16.03
C ALA A 80 -7.99 16.55 17.36
#